data_AF-A0A392U6A3-F1
#
_entry.id   AF-A0A392U6A3-F1
#
_cell.length_a   1.000
_cell.length_b   1.000
_cell.length_c   1.000
_cell.angle_alpha   90.00
_cell.angle_beta   90.00
_cell.angle_gamma   90.00
#
_symmetry.space_group_name_H-M   'P 1'
#
loop_
_entity.id
_entity.type
_entity.pdbx_description
1 polymer ?
#
loop_
_entity_poly.entity_id
_entity_poly.type
_entity_poly.pdbx_seq_one_letter_code
_entity_poly.pdbx_strand_id
1 'polypeptide(L)' 'MVGDFNSIISVDERKWVASGSEVKEDTRVFNIFVDNLGLVDLPDMGRKFSW' A
#
# COMPACT_ATOMS: atom_id res chain seq x y z
N MET A 1 12.07 3.58 -5.44
CA MET A 1 12.36 3.72 -3.99
C MET A 1 12.10 2.36 -3.35
N VAL A 2 12.87 1.94 -2.34
CA VAL A 2 12.68 0.63 -1.67
C VAL A 2 12.76 0.83 -0.16
N GLY A 3 11.82 0.29 0.58
CA GLY A 3 11.74 0.39 2.04
C GLY A 3 10.45 -0.24 2.55
N ASP A 4 10.34 -0.33 3.88
CA ASP A 4 9.09 -0.70 4.54
C ASP A 4 8.27 0.56 4.81
N PHE A 5 7.17 0.71 4.07
CA PHE A 5 6.26 1.84 4.19
C PHE A 5 5.17 1.63 5.24
N ASN A 6 5.07 0.43 5.83
CA ASN A 6 3.99 0.04 6.75
C ASN A 6 2.56 0.33 6.25
N SER A 7 2.40 0.50 4.93
CA SER A 7 1.16 0.94 4.26
C SER A 7 0.91 0.05 3.03
N ILE A 8 -0.34 -0.03 2.58
CA ILE A 8 -0.77 -0.79 1.39
C ILE A 8 -1.35 0.14 0.33
N ILE A 9 -1.17 -0.20 -0.95
CA ILE A 9 -1.75 0.54 -2.09
C ILE A 9 -3.19 0.10 -2.31
N SER A 10 -3.45 -1.20 -2.20
CA SER A 10 -4.77 -1.80 -2.35
C SER A 10 -5.13 -2.69 -1.16
N VAL A 11 -6.42 -2.73 -0.83
CA VAL A 11 -6.96 -3.65 0.20
C VAL A 11 -6.69 -5.13 -0.12
N ASP A 12 -6.52 -5.47 -1.40
CA ASP A 12 -6.21 -6.83 -1.85
C ASP A 12 -4.80 -7.30 -1.44
N GLU A 13 -3.94 -6.38 -1.01
CA GLU A 13 -2.61 -6.64 -0.45
C GLU A 13 -2.66 -7.02 1.03
N ARG A 14 -3.86 -7.14 1.63
CA ARG A 14 -4.02 -7.54 3.04
C ARG A 14 -5.10 -8.60 3.23
N LYS A 15 -4.72 -9.76 3.78
CA LYS A 15 -5.63 -10.92 3.93
C LYS A 15 -6.72 -10.76 4.98
N TRP A 16 -6.46 -9.99 6.04
CA TRP A 16 -7.40 -9.77 7.13
C TRP A 16 -7.53 -8.27 7.36
N VAL A 17 -8.55 -7.68 6.75
CA VAL A 17 -8.87 -6.26 6.92
C VAL A 17 -10.09 -6.14 7.80
N ALA A 18 -9.92 -5.62 9.01
CA ALA A 18 -11.01 -4.90 9.65
C ALA A 18 -11.17 -3.61 8.85
N SER A 19 -12.32 -3.39 8.20
CA SER A 19 -12.60 -2.21 7.38
C SER A 19 -12.78 -0.96 8.25
N GLY A 20 -11.73 -0.58 8.99
CA GLY A 20 -11.69 0.60 9.84
C GLY A 20 -11.45 1.87 9.02
N SER A 21 -11.93 3.00 9.53
CA SER A 21 -11.68 4.32 8.93
C SER A 21 -10.20 4.66 8.85
N GLU A 22 -9.40 4.21 9.83
CA GLU A 22 -7.96 4.47 9.89
C GLU A 22 -7.21 3.83 8.71
N VAL A 23 -7.53 2.57 8.37
CA VAL A 23 -6.91 1.87 7.22
C VAL A 23 -7.23 2.56 5.90
N LYS A 24 -8.46 3.07 5.74
CA LYS A 24 -8.86 3.79 4.53
C LYS A 24 -8.13 5.12 4.39
N GLU A 25 -7.94 5.83 5.49
CA GLU A 25 -7.24 7.11 5.50
C GLU A 25 -5.74 6.93 5.22
N ASP A 26 -5.11 5.93 5.85
CA ASP A 26 -3.71 5.57 5.61
C ASP A 26 -3.45 5.22 4.15
N THR A 27 -4.23 4.30 3.57
CA THR A 27 -4.15 3.95 2.14
C THR A 27 -4.34 5.17 1.25
N ARG A 28 -5.27 6.09 1.59
CA ARG A 28 -5.49 7.31 0.80
C ARG A 28 -4.28 8.23 0.82
N VAL A 29 -3.73 8.51 2.00
CA VAL A 29 -2.55 9.37 2.16
C VAL A 29 -1.35 8.76 1.44
N PHE A 30 -1.18 7.45 1.53
CA PHE A 30 -0.09 6.75 0.87
C PHE A 30 -0.18 6.83 -0.66
N ASN A 31 -1.37 6.65 -1.24
CA ASN A 31 -1.56 6.81 -2.68
C ASN A 31 -1.26 8.24 -3.16
N ILE A 32 -1.67 9.27 -2.42
CA ILE A 32 -1.33 10.67 -2.74
C ILE A 32 0.19 10.90 -2.71
N PHE A 33 0.89 10.29 -1.75
CA PHE A 33 2.34 10.35 -1.68
C PHE A 33 3.01 9.72 -2.90
N VAL A 34 2.54 8.53 -3.34
CA VAL A 34 3.02 7.84 -4.54
C VAL A 34 2.80 8.70 -5.78
N ASP A 35 1.59 9.25 -5.95
CA ASP A 35 1.22 10.10 -7.09
C ASP A 35 2.04 11.39 -7.16
N ASN A 36 2.21 12.08 -6.03
CA ASN A 36 2.97 13.34 -5.96
C ASN A 36 4.44 13.18 -6.32
N LEU A 37 5.01 11.99 -6.09
CA LEU A 37 6.39 11.68 -6.44
C LEU A 37 6.52 11.06 -7.85
N GLY A 38 5.41 10.85 -8.57
CA GLY A 38 5.40 10.18 -9.86
C GLY A 38 5.94 8.74 -9.78
N LEU A 39 5.74 8.09 -8.64
CA LEU A 39 6.18 6.72 -8.42
C LEU A 39 5.19 5.74 -9.04
N VAL A 40 5.72 4.62 -9.54
CA VAL A 40 4.93 3.52 -10.07
C VAL A 40 5.26 2.30 -9.23
N ASP A 41 4.23 1.59 -8.79
CA ASP A 41 4.41 0.33 -8.09
C ASP A 41 4.90 -0.75 -9.05
N LEU A 42 5.86 -1.55 -8.60
CA LEU A 42 6.46 -2.57 -9.43
C LEU A 42 5.59 -3.84 -9.36
N PRO A 43 5.30 -4.48 -10.52
CA PRO A 43 4.51 -5.70 -10.51
C PRO A 43 5.17 -6.79 -9.66
N ASP A 44 4.36 -7.51 -8.90
CA ASP A 44 4.76 -8.58 -8.00
C ASP A 44 5.70 -9.59 -8.69
N MET A 45 6.99 -9.48 -8.40
CA MET A 45 7.99 -10.48 -8.79
C MET A 45 8.14 -11.49 -7.65
N GLY A 46 7.10 -12.27 -7.37
CA GLY A 46 7.15 -13.36 -6.39
C GLY A 46 6.00 -13.39 -5.39
N ARG A 47 6.30 -13.18 -4.09
CA ARG A 47 5.30 -13.29 -3.01
C ARG A 47 4.53 -11.97 -2.85
N LYS A 48 3.20 -12.07 -2.92
CA LYS A 48 2.24 -10.95 -2.80
C LYS A 48 2.26 -10.18 -1.46
N PHE A 49 2.83 -10.76 -0.39
CA PHE A 49 2.79 -10.17 0.94
C PHE A 49 4.21 -10.09 1.52
N SER A 50 4.58 -8.94 2.07
CA SER A 50 5.87 -8.67 2.70
C SER A 50 5.88 -8.94 4.22
N TRP A 51 4.76 -8.69 4.91
CA TRP A 51 4.59 -8.95 6.35
C TRP A 51 3.11 -9.19 6.71
#